data_AF-F0J2J6-F1
#
_entry.id   AF-F0J2J6-F1
#
_cell.length_a   1.000
_cell.length_b   1.000
_cell.length_c   1.000
_cell.angle_alpha   90.00
_cell.angle_beta   90.00
_cell.angle_gamma   90.00
#
_symmetry.space_group_name_H-M   'P 1'
#
loop_
_entity.id
_entity.type
_entity.pdbx_description
1 polymer ?
#
loop_
_entity_poly.entity_id
_entity_poly.type
_entity_poly.pdbx_seq_one_letter_code
_entity_poly.pdbx_strand_id
1 'polypeptide(L)'
;MAKLRIGALPDDRPVKRTITFTAAQDNLLRDYAAAIAAQDSLADAPLVEKLVPLIVERFITTDRGFRSRKKKAVGLSETVNQSGSKRGETPGDTSTKNHPTI
;
A
#
# COMPACT_ATOMS: atom_id res chain seq x y z
N MET A 1 32.72 5.34 -3.66
CA MET A 1 31.70 6.34 -3.28
C MET A 1 30.33 5.67 -3.36
N ALA A 2 29.72 5.33 -2.23
CA ALA A 2 28.45 4.60 -2.21
C ALA A 2 27.31 5.51 -2.69
N LYS A 3 26.63 5.12 -3.78
CA LYS A 3 25.47 5.82 -4.33
C LYS A 3 24.27 5.53 -3.42
N LEU A 4 23.99 6.44 -2.46
CA LEU A 4 22.77 6.38 -1.67
C LEU A 4 21.57 6.47 -2.61
N ARG A 5 20.79 5.38 -2.70
CA ARG A 5 19.50 5.35 -3.38
C ARG A 5 18.45 5.71 -2.35
N ILE A 6 18.16 7.00 -2.20
CA ILE A 6 16.94 7.44 -1.52
C ILE A 6 15.79 7.12 -2.48
N GLY A 7 14.90 6.21 -2.08
CA GLY A 7 13.68 5.90 -2.83
C GLY A 7 12.79 7.15 -2.96
N ALA A 8 11.83 7.12 -3.87
CA ALA A 8 10.88 8.21 -4.02
C ALA A 8 10.21 8.53 -2.67
N LEU A 9 10.25 9.80 -2.27
CA LEU A 9 9.64 10.26 -1.02
C LEU A 9 8.12 10.04 -1.09
N PRO A 10 7.46 9.65 0.02
CA PRO A 10 6.01 9.61 0.08
C PRO A 10 5.41 10.94 -0.38
N ASP A 11 4.37 10.87 -1.21
CA ASP A 11 3.62 12.06 -1.62
C ASP A 11 2.70 12.50 -0.48
N ASP A 12 3.27 13.24 0.48
CA ASP A 12 2.58 13.73 1.67
C ASP A 12 1.83 15.06 1.40
N ARG A 13 1.42 15.31 0.15
CA ARG A 13 0.69 16.54 -0.20
C ARG A 13 -0.64 16.59 0.57
N PRO A 14 -0.89 17.64 1.38
CA PRO A 14 -2.15 17.76 2.11
C PRO A 14 -3.31 17.97 1.14
N VAL A 15 -4.33 17.13 1.24
CA VAL A 15 -5.56 17.23 0.42
C VAL A 15 -6.70 17.68 1.30
N LYS A 16 -7.28 18.86 0.99
CA LYS A 16 -8.49 19.35 1.66
C LYS A 16 -9.72 18.64 1.10
N ARG A 17 -10.57 18.14 1.99
CA ARG A 17 -11.91 17.60 1.66
C ARG A 17 -12.94 18.27 2.56
N THR A 18 -14.12 18.54 2.03
CA THR A 18 -15.27 19.08 2.79
C THR A 18 -16.28 17.96 2.99
N ILE A 19 -16.66 17.71 4.24
CA ILE A 19 -17.61 16.68 4.65
C ILE A 19 -18.62 17.33 5.58
N THR A 20 -19.89 16.98 5.44
CA THR A 20 -20.96 17.48 6.32
C THR A 20 -21.30 16.41 7.35
N PHE A 21 -21.36 16.82 8.62
CA PHE A 21 -21.83 15.99 9.72
C PHE A 21 -23.20 16.47 10.20
N THR A 22 -24.02 15.55 10.70
CA THR A 22 -25.22 15.93 11.46
C THR A 22 -24.82 16.48 12.84
N ALA A 23 -25.70 17.22 13.49
CA ALA A 23 -25.46 17.71 14.85
C ALA A 23 -25.15 16.58 15.83
N ALA A 24 -25.84 15.43 15.70
CA ALA A 24 -25.59 14.26 16.53
C ALA A 24 -24.18 13.69 16.31
N GLN A 25 -23.68 13.69 15.07
CA GLN A 25 -22.32 13.24 14.75
C GLN A 25 -21.26 14.22 15.28
N ASP A 26 -21.49 15.53 15.18
CA ASP A 26 -20.55 16.52 15.74
C ASP A 26 -20.44 16.41 17.27
N ASN A 27 -21.58 16.27 17.97
CA ASN A 27 -21.58 16.07 19.42
C ASN A 27 -20.83 14.79 19.81
N LEU A 28 -21.09 13.68 19.12
CA LEU A 28 -20.38 12.42 19.35
C LEU A 28 -18.85 12.57 19.16
N LEU A 29 -18.42 13.33 18.15
CA LEU A 29 -17.00 13.59 17.90
C LEU A 29 -16.38 14.47 18.99
N ARG A 30 -17.10 15.46 19.50
CA ARG A 30 -16.65 16.32 20.62
C ARG A 30 -16.52 15.52 21.91
N ASP A 31 -17.51 14.69 22.22
CA ASP A 31 -17.49 13.81 23.39
C ASP A 31 -16.31 12.84 23.32
N TYR A 32 -16.07 12.26 22.13
CA TYR A 32 -14.93 11.39 21.88
C TYR A 32 -13.59 12.13 22.05
N ALA A 33 -13.48 13.38 21.56
CA ALA A 33 -12.28 14.20 21.75
C ALA A 33 -12.01 14.52 23.23
N ALA A 34 -13.07 14.83 24.00
CA ALA A 34 -12.96 15.06 25.44
C ALA A 34 -12.51 13.79 26.18
N ALA A 35 -13.01 12.61 25.79
CA ALA A 35 -12.59 11.35 26.36
C ALA A 35 -11.10 11.05 26.11
N ILE A 36 -10.59 11.36 24.92
CA ILE A 36 -9.14 11.25 24.60
C ILE A 36 -8.33 12.16 25.51
N ALA A 37 -8.72 13.43 25.64
CA ALA A 37 -7.99 14.36 26.49
C ALA A 37 -7.97 13.93 27.96
N ALA A 38 -9.09 13.42 28.47
CA ALA A 38 -9.15 12.86 29.82
C ALA A 38 -8.25 11.62 29.97
N GLN A 39 -8.22 10.72 28.98
CA GLN A 39 -7.42 9.51 29.00
C GLN A 39 -5.92 9.80 28.95
N ASP A 40 -5.50 10.70 28.06
CA ASP A 40 -4.10 11.02 27.80
C ASP A 40 -3.59 12.20 28.64
N SER A 41 -4.41 12.69 29.59
CA SER A 41 -4.12 13.86 30.44
C SER A 41 -3.72 15.11 29.63
N LEU A 42 -4.37 15.32 28.49
CA LEU A 42 -4.15 16.51 27.66
C LEU A 42 -4.80 17.73 28.29
N ALA A 43 -4.16 18.89 28.16
CA ALA A 43 -4.71 20.15 28.64
C ALA A 43 -6.03 20.51 27.94
N ASP A 44 -6.13 20.21 26.64
CA ASP A 44 -7.28 20.53 25.80
C ASP A 44 -7.72 19.33 24.95
N ALA A 45 -9.01 19.26 24.68
CA ALA A 45 -9.58 18.30 23.73
C ALA A 45 -9.07 18.56 22.30
N PRO A 46 -8.68 17.52 21.55
CA PRO A 46 -8.30 17.68 20.15
C PRO A 46 -9.43 18.29 19.30
N LEU A 47 -9.07 19.17 18.38
CA LEU A 47 -10.01 19.71 17.40
C LEU A 47 -10.55 18.59 16.49
N VAL A 48 -11.86 18.60 16.22
CA VAL A 48 -12.54 17.57 15.44
C VAL A 48 -11.91 17.42 14.05
N GLU A 49 -11.54 18.52 13.39
CA GLU A 49 -10.88 18.51 12.07
C GLU A 49 -9.48 17.89 12.07
N LYS A 50 -8.81 17.81 13.22
CA LYS A 50 -7.52 17.13 13.38
C LYS A 50 -7.70 15.68 13.78
N LEU A 51 -8.75 15.40 14.54
CA LEU A 51 -9.06 14.07 15.04
C LEU A 51 -9.63 13.16 13.95
N VAL A 52 -10.56 13.66 13.13
CA VAL A 52 -11.26 12.86 12.10
C VAL A 52 -10.29 12.16 11.13
N PRO A 53 -9.28 12.82 10.53
CA PRO A 53 -8.32 12.15 9.65
C PRO A 53 -7.59 10.98 10.32
N LEU A 54 -7.19 11.14 11.58
CA LEU A 54 -6.48 10.10 12.35
C LEU A 54 -7.38 8.89 12.65
N ILE A 55 -8.64 9.14 13.01
CA ILE A 55 -9.64 8.08 13.19
C ILE A 55 -9.82 7.30 11.88
N VAL A 56 -9.99 8.00 10.76
CA VAL A 56 -10.20 7.40 9.45
C VAL A 56 -8.99 6.56 9.01
N GLU A 57 -7.78 7.08 9.17
CA GLU A 57 -6.54 6.35 8.87
C GLU A 57 -6.45 5.06 9.68
N ARG A 58 -6.64 5.16 11.01
CA ARG A 58 -6.57 4.00 11.90
C ARG A 58 -7.63 2.97 11.57
N PHE A 59 -8.85 3.41 11.27
CA PHE A 59 -9.95 2.53 10.90
C PHE A 59 -9.66 1.78 9.59
N ILE A 60 -9.28 2.48 8.52
CA ILE A 60 -8.99 1.87 7.22
C ILE A 60 -7.79 0.91 7.31
N THR A 61 -6.76 1.29 8.07
CA THR A 61 -5.54 0.48 8.21
C THR A 61 -5.79 -0.82 8.97
N THR A 62 -6.78 -0.84 9.86
CA THR A 62 -7.13 -2.01 10.69
C THR A 62 -8.22 -2.88 10.06
N ASP A 63 -8.94 -2.40 9.03
CA ASP A 63 -9.97 -3.18 8.32
C ASP A 63 -9.37 -4.43 7.63
N ARG A 64 -9.67 -5.61 8.20
CA ARG A 64 -9.18 -6.91 7.70
C ARG A 64 -9.66 -7.17 6.26
N GLY A 65 -10.88 -6.77 5.92
CA GLY A 65 -11.44 -6.92 4.58
C GLY A 65 -10.66 -6.11 3.55
N PHE A 66 -10.29 -4.89 3.92
CA PHE A 66 -9.43 -4.03 3.10
C PHE A 66 -8.00 -4.57 2.96
N ARG A 67 -7.39 -5.01 4.07
CA ARG A 67 -6.03 -5.58 4.07
C ARG A 67 -5.90 -6.83 3.19
N SER A 68 -6.91 -7.68 3.16
CA SER A 68 -6.91 -8.89 2.31
C SER A 68 -6.88 -8.56 0.81
N ARG A 69 -7.61 -7.51 0.39
CA ARG A 69 -7.64 -7.03 -1.00
C ARG A 69 -6.33 -6.34 -1.40
N LYS A 70 -5.71 -5.55 -0.51
CA LYS A 70 -4.41 -4.90 -0.77
C LYS A 70 -3.30 -5.92 -1.03
N LYS A 71 -3.28 -7.05 -0.29
CA LYS A 71 -2.32 -8.14 -0.53
C LYS A 71 -2.49 -8.79 -1.89
N LYS A 72 -3.74 -9.01 -2.34
CA LYS A 72 -4.01 -9.54 -3.70
C LYS A 72 -3.57 -8.59 -4.81
N ALA A 73 -3.70 -7.28 -4.62
CA ALA A 73 -3.31 -6.28 -5.61
C ALA A 73 -1.78 -6.16 -5.76
N VAL A 74 -1.01 -6.25 -4.67
CA VAL A 74 0.46 -6.20 -4.72
C VAL A 74 1.06 -7.51 -5.29
N GLY A 75 0.46 -8.67 -4.98
CA GLY A 75 0.94 -9.98 -5.45
C GLY A 75 0.78 -10.27 -6.95
N LEU A 76 0.04 -9.44 -7.70
CA LEU A 76 -0.08 -9.58 -9.16
C LEU A 76 0.99 -8.83 -9.96
N SER A 77 1.83 -8.02 -9.30
CA SER A 77 2.78 -7.12 -9.98
C SER A 77 4.24 -7.60 -10.00
N GLU A 78 4.59 -8.70 -9.31
CA GLU A 78 5.99 -9.17 -9.18
C GLU A 78 6.38 -10.33 -10.11
N THR A 79 5.48 -10.88 -10.93
CA THR A 79 5.79 -12.08 -11.75
C THR A 79 6.14 -11.82 -13.23
N VAL A 80 6.20 -10.57 -13.70
CA VAL A 80 6.41 -10.25 -15.14
C VAL A 80 7.83 -9.76 -15.46
N ASN A 81 8.87 -10.24 -14.77
CA ASN A 81 10.25 -9.83 -15.12
C ASN A 81 11.33 -10.92 -14.99
N GLN A 82 10.97 -12.19 -15.24
CA GLN A 82 11.95 -13.26 -15.50
C GLN A 82 11.46 -14.18 -16.64
N SER A 83 11.45 -13.69 -17.87
CA SER A 83 11.41 -14.53 -19.06
C SER A 83 11.99 -13.76 -20.24
N GLY A 84 13.29 -13.95 -20.46
CA GLY A 84 14.02 -13.26 -21.52
C GLY A 84 15.47 -13.71 -21.64
N SER A 85 15.73 -15.02 -21.49
CA SER A 85 17.03 -15.58 -21.90
C SER A 85 16.89 -16.12 -23.33
N LYS A 86 17.63 -15.45 -24.23
CA LYS A 86 17.59 -15.54 -25.68
C LYS A 86 17.80 -16.97 -26.20
N ARG A 87 16.93 -17.37 -27.13
CA ARG A 87 17.23 -18.38 -28.17
C ARG A 87 18.31 -17.81 -29.10
N GLY A 88 19.45 -18.47 -29.17
CA GLY A 88 20.42 -18.33 -30.26
C GLY A 88 20.44 -19.66 -31.02
N GLU A 89 19.76 -19.68 -32.17
CA GLU A 89 19.94 -20.71 -33.18
C GLU A 89 21.19 -20.35 -34.00
N THR A 90 22.07 -21.32 -34.25
CA THR A 90 23.02 -21.28 -35.37
C THR A 90 22.82 -22.54 -36.21
N PRO A 91 22.69 -22.45 -37.54
CA PRO A 91 22.44 -23.59 -38.41
C PRO A 91 23.73 -24.27 -38.88
N GLY A 92 23.69 -25.60 -38.94
CA GLY A 92 24.47 -26.41 -39.87
C GLY A 92 25.87 -26.82 -39.44
N ASP A 93 26.03 -28.10 -39.09
CA ASP A 93 27.04 -28.92 -39.76
C ASP A 93 26.55 -30.37 -39.88
N THR A 94 26.84 -30.92 -41.05
CA THR A 94 26.46 -32.25 -41.54
C THR A 94 27.46 -33.32 -41.07
N SER A 95 27.09 -34.59 -41.23
CA SER A 95 27.94 -35.79 -41.06
C SER A 95 28.01 -36.27 -39.59
N THR A 96 27.67 -37.50 -39.22
CA THR A 96 28.02 -38.78 -39.86
C THR A 96 27.14 -39.91 -39.27
N LYS A 97 26.65 -40.78 -40.17
CA LYS A 97 26.32 -42.22 -40.02
C LYS A 97 26.11 -42.81 -38.62
N ASN A 98 24.97 -43.47 -38.39
CA ASN A 98 24.87 -44.93 -38.49
C ASN A 98 23.47 -45.46 -38.13
N HIS A 99 23.22 -46.65 -38.64
CA HIS A 99 21.98 -47.35 -38.99
C HIS A 99 21.17 -47.91 -37.80
N PRO A 100 19.87 -48.29 -37.97
CA PRO A 100 19.00 -48.79 -36.89
C PRO A 100 18.89 -50.32 -36.81
N THR A 101 18.12 -50.78 -35.80
CA THR A 101 17.51 -52.12 -35.57
C THR A 101 18.46 -53.14 -34.91
N ILE A 102 18.12 -53.86 -33.83
CA ILE A 102 16.86 -54.42 -33.28
C ILE A 102 16.84 -54.22 -31.76
#